data_AF-A0A100VQX3-F1
#
_entry.id   AF-A0A100VQX3-F1
#
_cell.length_a   1.000
_cell.length_b   1.000
_cell.length_c   1.000
_cell.angle_alpha   90.00
_cell.angle_beta   90.00
_cell.angle_gamma   90.00
#
_symmetry.space_group_name_H-M   'P 1'
#
loop_
_entity.id
_entity.type
_entity.pdbx_description
1 polymer ?
#
loop_
_entity_poly.entity_id
_entity_poly.type
_entity_poly.pdbx_seq_one_letter_code
_entity_poly.pdbx_strand_id
1 'polypeptide(L)'
;MYIYLVPSPIPDALAAYPHLTLRSEEQVRLAIESAERLMNIESDDKVAAYEAFDAAGSWTGGGYAVLNNIPVTVDGRNDFEERFKNRARKVEDEPGFVGIRVLRPLKDDTYVVLTLWQSEEHFKGWQESQAYSHAHRNRSTSEGLTAQKPSMFPRPSYVTTYTIE
;
A
#
# COMPACT_ATOMS: atom_id res chain seq x y z
N MET A 1 13.52 -3.15 -3.30
CA MET A 1 13.45 -1.80 -2.69
C MET A 1 12.60 -1.87 -1.45
N TYR A 2 12.79 -0.95 -0.51
CA TYR A 2 12.13 -0.94 0.79
C TYR A 2 11.34 0.35 0.97
N ILE A 3 10.16 0.23 1.57
CA ILE A 3 9.32 1.37 1.93
C ILE A 3 9.21 1.41 3.45
N TYR A 4 9.41 2.61 4.01
CA TYR A 4 9.24 2.87 5.43
C TYR A 4 8.16 3.93 5.63
N LEU A 5 7.15 3.63 6.44
CA LEU A 5 6.17 4.60 6.91
C LEU A 5 6.50 4.92 8.36
N VAL A 6 6.90 6.16 8.61
CA VAL A 6 7.35 6.63 9.93
C VAL A 6 6.45 7.76 10.43
N PRO A 7 6.30 7.93 11.75
CA PRO A 7 5.54 9.06 12.29
C PRO A 7 6.23 10.40 12.01
N SER A 8 5.46 11.47 12.01
CA SER A 8 5.99 12.83 12.14
C SER A 8 6.05 13.24 13.62
N PRO A 9 7.10 13.94 14.09
CA PRO A 9 8.27 14.41 13.34
C PRO A 9 9.21 13.27 12.94
N ILE A 10 9.98 13.48 11.85
CA ILE A 10 10.93 12.49 11.35
C ILE A 10 11.95 12.14 12.44
N PRO A 11 12.24 10.86 12.70
CA PRO A 11 13.39 10.50 13.53
C PRO A 11 14.69 11.07 12.95
N ASP A 12 15.60 11.59 13.79
CA ASP A 12 16.86 12.18 13.33
C ASP A 12 17.67 11.25 12.42
N ALA A 13 17.64 9.94 12.72
CA ALA A 13 18.28 8.89 11.92
C ALA A 13 17.79 8.84 10.46
N LEU A 14 16.63 9.45 10.17
CA LEU A 14 15.97 9.46 8.88
C LEU A 14 15.90 10.85 8.23
N ALA A 15 16.37 11.89 8.90
CA ALA A 15 16.31 13.26 8.40
C ALA A 15 17.00 13.48 7.04
N ALA A 16 18.00 12.65 6.72
CA ALA A 16 18.73 12.71 5.46
C ALA A 16 18.02 12.01 4.28
N TYR A 17 16.97 11.22 4.54
CA TYR A 17 16.28 10.46 3.50
C TYR A 17 15.14 11.28 2.89
N PRO A 18 15.11 11.42 1.54
CA PRO A 18 13.97 11.99 0.85
C PRO A 18 12.70 11.21 1.19
N HIS A 19 11.62 11.93 1.46
CA HIS A 19 10.34 11.34 1.83
C HIS A 19 9.17 12.12 1.24
N LEU A 20 8.04 11.43 1.12
CA LEU A 20 6.75 12.07 0.93
C LEU A 20 6.14 12.37 2.30
N THR A 21 5.52 13.54 2.45
CA THR A 21 4.70 13.82 3.63
C THR A 21 3.27 13.41 3.35
N LEU A 22 2.78 12.41 4.07
CA LEU A 22 1.42 11.87 3.95
C LEU A 22 0.57 12.43 5.09
N ARG A 23 -0.42 13.26 4.76
CA ARG A 23 -1.33 13.87 5.75
C ARG A 23 -2.75 13.32 5.62
N SER A 24 -3.33 12.91 6.75
CA SER A 24 -4.76 12.70 6.93
C SER A 24 -5.28 13.57 8.08
N GLU A 25 -6.58 13.54 8.34
CA GLU A 25 -7.18 14.23 9.49
C GLU A 25 -6.65 13.72 10.84
N GLU A 26 -6.28 12.43 10.90
CA GLU A 26 -5.89 11.75 12.14
C GLU A 26 -4.38 11.76 12.39
N GLN A 27 -3.55 11.78 11.33
CA GLN A 27 -2.11 11.63 11.46
C GLN A 27 -1.32 12.22 10.30
N VAL A 28 -0.04 12.49 10.58
CA VAL A 28 0.97 12.77 9.57
C VAL A 28 2.01 11.66 9.61
N ARG A 29 2.29 11.08 8.45
CA ARG A 29 3.31 10.05 8.25
C ARG A 29 4.29 10.49 7.18
N LEU A 30 5.50 9.98 7.24
CA LEU A 30 6.51 10.19 6.21
C LEU A 30 6.78 8.86 5.52
N ALA A 31 6.74 8.86 4.19
CA ALA A 31 6.99 7.67 3.39
C ALA A 31 8.36 7.79 2.72
N ILE A 32 9.28 6.90 3.09
CA ILE A 32 10.65 6.84 2.55
C ILE A 32 10.75 5.64 1.62
N GLU A 33 11.29 5.86 0.42
CA GLU A 33 11.70 4.79 -0.49
C GLU A 33 13.23 4.65 -0.45
N SER A 34 13.71 3.42 -0.24
CA SER A 34 15.13 3.12 -0.16
C SER A 34 15.49 1.92 -1.03
N ALA A 35 16.65 1.97 -1.70
CA ALA A 35 17.21 0.81 -2.38
C ALA A 35 17.74 -0.24 -1.37
N GLU A 36 18.23 0.23 -0.22
CA GLU A 36 18.85 -0.59 0.82
C GLU A 36 17.93 -0.78 2.04
N ARG A 37 18.12 -1.91 2.72
CA ARG A 37 17.37 -2.23 3.94
C ARG A 37 17.99 -1.51 5.14
N LEU A 38 17.25 -0.59 5.73
CA LEU A 38 17.65 0.20 6.89
C LEU A 38 17.39 -0.58 8.19
N MET A 39 18.23 -1.58 8.47
CA MET A 39 18.08 -2.47 9.64
C MET A 39 18.04 -1.71 10.99
N ASN A 40 18.68 -0.54 11.06
CA ASN A 40 18.81 0.26 12.28
C ASN A 40 17.51 0.95 12.73
N ILE A 41 16.53 1.12 11.84
CA ILE A 41 15.22 1.73 12.17
C ILE A 41 14.12 0.68 12.32
N GLU A 42 14.37 -0.56 11.90
CA GLU A 42 13.41 -1.66 11.95
C GLU A 42 13.19 -2.20 13.38
N SER A 43 13.92 -1.75 14.38
CA SER A 43 13.60 -2.06 15.79
C SER A 43 12.56 -1.12 16.40
N ASP A 44 12.27 0.01 15.77
CA ASP A 44 11.26 0.96 16.28
C ASP A 44 9.85 0.48 15.90
N ASP A 45 9.03 0.21 16.91
CA ASP A 45 7.63 -0.24 16.74
C ASP A 45 6.75 0.79 16.04
N LYS A 46 7.15 2.06 16.02
CA LYS A 46 6.45 3.13 15.30
C LYS A 46 6.77 3.14 13.81
N VAL A 47 7.80 2.43 13.38
CA VAL A 47 8.23 2.33 11.98
C VAL A 47 7.60 1.08 11.35
N ALA A 48 6.67 1.30 10.41
CA ALA A 48 6.19 0.24 9.55
C ALA A 48 7.14 0.08 8.36
N ALA A 49 7.77 -1.09 8.25
CA ALA A 49 8.81 -1.39 7.29
C ALA A 49 8.36 -2.48 6.32
N TYR A 50 8.60 -2.26 5.03
CA TYR A 50 8.12 -3.12 3.98
C TYR A 50 9.19 -3.39 2.92
N GLU A 51 9.15 -4.57 2.34
CA GLU A 51 9.80 -4.88 1.07
C GLU A 51 8.77 -4.73 -0.06
N ALA A 52 9.06 -3.91 -1.07
CA ALA A 52 8.24 -3.88 -2.27
C ALA A 52 8.67 -5.02 -3.21
N PHE A 53 7.80 -6.02 -3.37
CA PHE A 53 8.06 -7.18 -4.25
C PHE A 53 7.47 -7.00 -5.65
N ASP A 54 6.65 -5.97 -5.85
CA ASP A 54 6.24 -5.49 -7.16
C ASP A 54 5.97 -3.98 -7.11
N ALA A 55 6.30 -3.28 -8.20
CA ALA A 55 6.20 -1.84 -8.31
C ALA A 55 6.02 -1.42 -9.78
N ALA A 56 5.33 -0.30 -9.99
CA ALA A 56 5.26 0.39 -11.27
C ALA A 56 5.08 1.89 -11.06
N GLY A 57 5.43 2.70 -12.08
CA GLY A 57 5.31 4.15 -12.04
C GLY A 57 6.29 4.86 -11.08
N SER A 58 6.07 6.16 -10.91
CA SER A 58 6.93 7.06 -10.13
C SER A 58 6.63 7.00 -8.63
N TRP A 59 7.64 7.25 -7.80
CA TRP A 59 7.48 7.49 -6.36
C TRP A 59 7.05 8.93 -6.05
N THR A 60 7.37 9.87 -6.94
CA THR A 60 7.10 11.31 -6.76
C THR A 60 6.11 11.83 -7.82
N GLY A 61 5.56 13.02 -7.58
CA GLY A 61 4.64 13.69 -8.50
C GLY A 61 3.16 13.36 -8.30
N GLY A 62 2.81 12.61 -7.24
CA GLY A 62 1.44 12.44 -6.79
C GLY A 62 1.03 13.47 -5.76
N GLY A 63 -0.25 13.83 -5.74
CA GLY A 63 -0.88 14.67 -4.71
C GLY A 63 -1.75 13.87 -3.73
N TYR A 64 -1.99 12.58 -4.00
CA TYR A 64 -2.85 11.73 -3.18
C TYR A 64 -2.32 10.30 -3.08
N ALA A 65 -2.31 9.73 -1.87
CA ALA A 65 -1.87 8.37 -1.60
C ALA A 65 -3.01 7.55 -1.01
N VAL A 66 -3.13 6.31 -1.49
CA VAL A 66 -4.11 5.33 -0.99
C VAL A 66 -3.39 4.06 -0.61
N LEU A 67 -3.58 3.64 0.63
CA LEU A 67 -3.00 2.43 1.21
C LEU A 67 -4.13 1.44 1.48
N ASN A 68 -4.21 0.39 0.67
CA ASN A 68 -5.07 -0.75 0.97
C ASN A 68 -4.32 -1.71 1.89
N ASN A 69 -4.71 -1.75 3.17
CA ASN A 69 -4.08 -2.56 4.21
C ASN A 69 -4.80 -3.91 4.28
N ILE A 70 -4.04 -4.99 4.09
CA ILE A 70 -4.58 -6.33 3.91
C ILE A 70 -3.83 -7.28 4.87
N PRO A 71 -4.41 -7.59 6.03
CA PRO A 71 -3.89 -8.62 6.92
C PRO A 71 -3.90 -9.98 6.24
N VAL A 72 -2.78 -10.71 6.22
CA VAL A 72 -2.63 -12.03 5.59
C VAL A 72 -1.95 -12.99 6.56
N THR A 73 -2.54 -14.16 6.78
CA THR A 73 -1.95 -15.21 7.62
C THR A 73 -0.63 -15.71 7.03
N VAL A 74 0.26 -16.23 7.88
CA VAL A 74 1.56 -16.77 7.45
C VAL A 74 1.41 -17.80 6.34
N ASP A 75 0.46 -18.73 6.50
CA ASP A 75 0.18 -19.78 5.51
C ASP A 75 -0.43 -19.23 4.21
N GLY A 76 -1.05 -18.05 4.26
CA GLY A 76 -1.68 -17.39 3.12
C GLY A 76 -0.74 -16.53 2.27
N ARG A 77 0.48 -16.23 2.75
CA ARG A 77 1.39 -15.27 2.10
C ARG A 77 1.78 -15.66 0.68
N ASN A 78 2.14 -16.93 0.46
CA ASN A 78 2.59 -17.40 -0.84
C ASN A 78 1.49 -17.26 -1.90
N ASP A 79 0.30 -17.79 -1.60
CA ASP A 79 -0.88 -17.70 -2.48
C ASP A 79 -1.26 -16.22 -2.73
N PHE A 80 -1.17 -15.37 -1.71
CA PHE A 80 -1.48 -13.94 -1.81
C PHE A 80 -0.50 -13.21 -2.76
N GLU A 81 0.80 -13.42 -2.58
CA GLU A 81 1.82 -12.79 -3.41
C GLU A 81 1.78 -13.28 -4.87
N GLU A 82 1.50 -14.57 -5.09
CA GLU A 82 1.32 -15.12 -6.43
C GLU A 82 0.16 -14.43 -7.17
N ARG A 83 -0.97 -14.19 -6.49
CA ARG A 83 -2.10 -13.45 -7.05
C ARG A 83 -1.71 -12.02 -7.45
N PHE A 84 -0.93 -11.33 -6.62
CA PHE A 84 -0.50 -9.95 -6.91
C PHE A 84 0.53 -9.85 -8.04
N LYS A 85 1.43 -10.82 -8.14
CA LYS A 85 2.38 -10.92 -9.28
C LYS A 85 1.66 -11.09 -10.61
N ASN A 86 0.55 -11.83 -10.60
CA ASN A 86 -0.29 -12.10 -11.76
C ASN A 86 -1.49 -11.14 -11.90
N ARG A 87 -1.51 -10.00 -11.18
CA ARG A 87 -2.63 -9.05 -11.28
C ARG A 87 -2.74 -8.50 -12.70
N ALA A 88 -3.95 -8.06 -13.06
CA ALA A 88 -4.25 -7.56 -14.40
C ALA A 88 -3.53 -6.24 -14.80
N ARG A 89 -2.86 -5.56 -13.86
CA ARG A 89 -2.13 -4.30 -14.05
C ARG A 89 -2.94 -3.22 -14.80
N LYS A 90 -4.23 -3.11 -14.48
CA LYS A 90 -5.15 -2.14 -15.10
C LYS A 90 -5.11 -0.76 -14.47
N VAL A 91 -4.72 -0.65 -13.20
CA VAL A 91 -4.72 0.65 -12.50
C VAL A 91 -3.65 1.57 -13.08
N GLU A 92 -2.60 0.98 -13.65
CA GLU A 92 -1.49 1.67 -14.30
C GLU A 92 -1.91 2.45 -15.55
N ASP A 93 -3.04 2.09 -16.19
CA ASP A 93 -3.58 2.74 -17.39
C ASP A 93 -4.63 3.84 -17.08
N GLU A 94 -4.93 4.06 -15.80
CA GLU A 94 -6.03 4.93 -15.39
C GLU A 94 -5.61 6.41 -15.34
N PRO A 95 -6.49 7.36 -15.71
CA PRO A 95 -6.18 8.78 -15.68
C PRO A 95 -5.73 9.25 -14.29
N GLY A 96 -4.56 9.89 -14.24
CA GLY A 96 -3.99 10.43 -13.01
C GLY A 96 -3.28 9.41 -12.13
N PHE A 97 -3.10 8.16 -12.58
CA PHE A 97 -2.20 7.22 -11.95
C PHE A 97 -0.74 7.75 -11.96
N VAL A 98 -0.06 7.65 -10.82
CA VAL A 98 1.35 8.05 -10.67
C VAL A 98 2.24 6.86 -10.40
N GLY A 99 1.85 5.99 -9.48
CA GLY A 99 2.66 4.83 -9.11
C GLY A 99 1.96 3.85 -8.19
N ILE A 100 2.49 2.64 -8.14
CA ILE A 100 2.04 1.57 -7.25
C ILE A 100 3.26 0.89 -6.60
N ARG A 101 3.10 0.50 -5.34
CA ARG A 101 4.01 -0.41 -4.62
C ARG A 101 3.17 -1.48 -3.93
N VAL A 102 3.52 -2.74 -4.17
CA VAL A 102 2.92 -3.88 -3.46
C VAL A 102 3.90 -4.32 -2.37
N LEU A 103 3.51 -4.09 -1.13
CA LEU A 103 4.38 -4.05 0.03
C LEU A 103 4.18 -5.29 0.90
N ARG A 104 5.22 -6.09 1.05
CA ARG A 104 5.33 -7.18 2.02
C ARG A 104 5.80 -6.62 3.35
N PRO A 105 5.10 -6.87 4.47
CA PRO A 105 5.53 -6.39 5.78
C PRO A 105 6.78 -7.15 6.25
N LEU A 106 7.73 -6.43 6.85
CA LEU A 106 8.95 -7.03 7.42
C LEU A 106 8.80 -7.47 8.88
N LYS A 107 7.80 -6.94 9.61
CA LYS A 107 7.61 -7.21 11.04
C LYS A 107 6.25 -7.81 11.40
N ASP A 108 5.19 -7.42 10.68
CA ASP A 108 3.81 -7.82 10.97
C ASP A 108 3.22 -8.70 9.85
N ASP A 109 1.89 -8.84 9.84
CA ASP A 109 1.09 -9.64 8.91
C ASP A 109 0.31 -8.82 7.88
N THR A 110 0.45 -7.50 7.87
CA THR A 110 -0.39 -6.60 7.06
C THR A 110 0.35 -6.13 5.82
N TYR A 111 -0.05 -6.67 4.67
CA TYR A 111 0.41 -6.19 3.37
C TYR A 111 -0.23 -4.84 3.04
N VAL A 112 0.46 -4.04 2.23
CA VAL A 112 -0.06 -2.76 1.76
C VAL A 112 0.03 -2.69 0.25
N VAL A 113 -1.08 -2.39 -0.41
CA VAL A 113 -1.06 -1.91 -1.80
C VAL A 113 -1.14 -0.39 -1.73
N LEU A 114 0.00 0.25 -1.93
CA LEU A 114 0.13 1.70 -1.97
C LEU A 114 0.00 2.17 -3.42
N THR A 115 -0.99 3.01 -3.69
CA THR A 115 -1.13 3.70 -4.99
C THR A 115 -1.03 5.20 -4.80
N LEU A 116 -0.30 5.85 -5.71
CA LEU A 116 -0.13 7.29 -5.79
C LEU A 116 -0.92 7.81 -7.00
N TRP A 117 -1.61 8.92 -6.79
CA TRP A 117 -2.46 9.57 -7.75
C TRP A 117 -2.14 11.06 -7.84
N GLN A 118 -2.37 11.67 -9.00
CA GLN A 118 -2.21 13.11 -9.21
C GLN A 118 -3.11 13.90 -8.25
N SER A 119 -4.34 13.42 -8.00
CA SER A 119 -5.26 14.03 -7.05
C SER A 119 -6.26 13.01 -6.47
N GLU A 120 -7.01 13.42 -5.46
CA GLU A 120 -8.09 12.61 -4.87
C GLU A 120 -9.20 12.34 -5.89
N GLU A 121 -9.52 13.30 -6.76
CA GLU A 121 -10.56 13.19 -7.77
C GLU A 121 -10.23 12.08 -8.78
N HIS A 122 -8.95 11.96 -9.18
CA HIS A 122 -8.50 10.87 -10.05
C HIS A 122 -8.70 9.50 -9.41
N PHE A 123 -8.36 9.37 -8.13
CA PHE A 123 -8.60 8.13 -7.39
C PHE A 123 -10.11 7.81 -7.29
N LYS A 124 -10.95 8.80 -6.94
CA LYS A 124 -12.41 8.60 -6.84
C LYS A 124 -13.01 8.22 -8.19
N GLY A 125 -12.60 8.88 -9.28
CA GLY A 125 -13.02 8.54 -10.63
C GLY A 125 -12.65 7.10 -11.01
N TRP A 126 -11.47 6.64 -10.61
CA TRP A 126 -11.09 5.23 -10.76
C TRP A 126 -11.94 4.30 -9.91
N GLN A 127 -12.21 4.61 -8.64
CA GLN A 127 -13.06 3.78 -7.77
C GLN A 127 -14.48 3.62 -8.30
N GLU A 128 -15.01 4.65 -8.94
CA GLU A 128 -16.34 4.64 -9.55
C GLU A 128 -16.35 3.92 -10.92
N SER A 129 -15.18 3.67 -11.49
CA SER A 129 -15.04 3.00 -12.79
C SER A 129 -15.34 1.49 -12.71
N GLN A 130 -15.66 0.92 -13.87
CA GLN A 130 -15.77 -0.53 -14.05
C GLN A 130 -14.45 -1.27 -13.67
N ALA A 131 -13.29 -0.62 -13.77
CA ALA A 131 -12.00 -1.24 -13.44
C ALA A 131 -11.86 -1.54 -11.94
N TYR A 132 -12.37 -0.66 -11.07
CA TYR A 132 -12.45 -0.94 -9.63
C TYR A 132 -13.41 -2.10 -9.35
N SER A 133 -14.59 -2.10 -10.00
CA SER A 133 -15.51 -3.23 -9.94
C SER A 133 -14.83 -4.53 -10.37
N HIS A 134 -14.04 -4.57 -11.44
CA HIS A 134 -13.33 -5.79 -11.83
C HIS A 134 -12.22 -6.21 -10.85
N ALA A 135 -11.50 -5.27 -10.25
CA ALA A 135 -10.47 -5.56 -9.25
C ALA A 135 -11.05 -5.94 -7.88
N HIS A 136 -12.29 -5.50 -7.57
CA HIS A 136 -12.92 -5.60 -6.25
C HIS A 136 -14.30 -6.31 -6.25
N ARG A 137 -14.73 -6.91 -7.39
CA ARG A 137 -16.03 -7.60 -7.55
C ARG A 137 -16.24 -8.77 -6.59
N ASN A 138 -15.16 -9.28 -6.00
CA ASN A 138 -15.20 -10.34 -5.00
C ASN A 138 -15.31 -9.81 -3.55
N ARG A 139 -15.41 -8.49 -3.34
CA ARG A 139 -15.57 -7.89 -2.00
C ARG A 139 -17.02 -7.88 -1.51
N SER A 140 -18.00 -8.03 -2.41
CA SER A 140 -19.44 -7.84 -2.12
C SER A 140 -20.32 -9.05 -2.36
N THR A 141 -19.79 -10.17 -2.84
CA THR A 141 -20.53 -11.44 -2.82
C THR A 141 -20.07 -12.25 -1.61
N SER A 142 -21.03 -12.74 -0.84
CA SER A 142 -20.90 -13.84 0.10
C SER A 142 -20.50 -15.17 -0.57
N GLU A 143 -19.85 -15.13 -1.73
CA GLU A 143 -19.22 -16.26 -2.42
C GLU A 143 -17.76 -15.95 -2.82
N GLY A 144 -17.34 -14.67 -2.89
CA GLY A 144 -15.95 -14.28 -3.22
C GLY A 144 -14.98 -14.36 -2.05
N LEU A 145 -15.47 -14.23 -0.81
CA LEU A 145 -14.70 -14.38 0.44
C LEU A 145 -15.07 -15.65 1.23
N THR A 146 -16.12 -16.35 0.83
CA THR A 146 -16.76 -17.42 1.63
C THR A 146 -16.77 -18.78 0.96
N ALA A 147 -16.28 -18.91 -0.29
CA ALA A 147 -16.13 -20.21 -0.95
C ALA A 147 -14.66 -20.63 -1.20
N GLN A 148 -13.65 -19.83 -0.81
CA GLN A 148 -12.25 -20.26 -0.82
C GLN A 148 -11.50 -19.76 0.42
N LYS A 149 -11.50 -20.62 1.46
CA LYS A 149 -10.71 -20.53 2.70
C LYS A 149 -10.97 -19.29 3.57
N PRO A 150 -11.78 -19.40 4.64
CA PRO A 150 -11.72 -18.49 5.80
C PRO A 150 -10.34 -18.45 6.51
N SER A 151 -9.25 -18.97 5.92
CA SER A 151 -7.93 -19.10 6.55
C SER A 151 -6.87 -18.08 6.10
N MET A 152 -7.07 -17.34 5.00
CA MET A 152 -6.02 -16.44 4.48
C MET A 152 -6.03 -15.06 5.12
N PHE A 153 -7.20 -14.49 5.43
CA PHE A 153 -7.33 -13.14 5.95
C PHE A 153 -7.79 -13.21 7.42
N PRO A 154 -6.89 -13.00 8.40
CA PRO A 154 -7.24 -13.16 9.81
C PRO A 154 -8.15 -12.03 10.32
N ARG A 155 -8.17 -10.88 9.62
CA ARG A 155 -8.92 -9.67 9.97
C ARG A 155 -9.36 -8.94 8.69
N PRO A 156 -10.42 -8.09 8.74
CA PRO A 156 -10.85 -7.31 7.58
C PRO A 156 -9.76 -6.38 7.04
N SER A 157 -9.69 -6.24 5.71
CA SER A 157 -8.88 -5.20 5.07
C SER A 157 -9.46 -3.81 5.34
N TYR A 158 -8.62 -2.79 5.43
CA TYR A 158 -9.05 -1.39 5.58
C TYR A 158 -8.23 -0.46 4.69
N VAL A 159 -8.80 0.69 4.35
CA VAL A 159 -8.17 1.68 3.48
C VAL A 159 -7.80 2.90 4.31
N THR A 160 -6.59 3.40 4.14
CA THR A 160 -6.21 4.74 4.61
C THR A 160 -5.79 5.59 3.43
N THR A 161 -6.17 6.86 3.46
CA THR A 161 -5.88 7.81 2.39
C THR A 161 -5.21 9.06 2.95
N TYR A 162 -4.39 9.69 2.12
CA TYR A 162 -3.58 10.84 2.51
C TYR A 162 -3.44 11.81 1.34
N THR A 163 -3.41 13.11 1.64
CA THR A 163 -2.82 14.09 0.73
C THR A 163 -1.30 14.03 0.83
N ILE A 164 -0.63 14.33 -0.28
CA ILE A 164 0.84 14.37 -0.35
C ILE A 164 1.27 15.84 -0.38
N GLU A 165 2.12 16.22 0.58
CA GLU A 165 2.72 17.56 0.73
C GLU A 165 4.22 17.57 0.41
#